data_AF-A0A812PV94-F1
#
_entry.id   AF-A0A812PV94-F1
#
_cell.length_a   1.000
_cell.length_b   1.000
_cell.length_c   1.000
_cell.angle_alpha   90.00
_cell.angle_beta   90.00
_cell.angle_gamma   90.00
#
_symmetry.space_group_name_H-M   'P 1'
#
loop_
_entity.id
_entity.type
_entity.pdbx_description
1 polymer ?
#
loop_
_entity_poly.entity_id
_entity_poly.type
_entity_poly.pdbx_seq_one_letter_code
_entity_poly.pdbx_strand_id
1 'polypeptide(L)'
;MCLIRLVTYLPPNLFVIVRQSLFDAASKGKDLVTFDQAASLEGVDAVLEEGAANLEELKVIWGDPDEPVDFEGFCGWYNDVLKLYDAFLWQDAVAPPMDVFDDDEETGLEDTRNLDDEQLLEDAPAVGVKVQELSTRALKPKQKMKYGTLTDKVPEYQKPPWKLAEEIITGKTDDDLEDYSVEDEEDTRSTEGLAAPSAGGGRQNVEITQLFRQACDENNLLSFEALMEISEFEDMLEQEDLSEEELEEMWDELPKKNGDFIDVLAFRDLLAKVDELFEYVEEDEEEDPDKQALMQVEGGGGISKAKKRGLQTVKQDLLDAIARLEAQHDKPAGLGSTEESDGEIVKLAGELEDVWRDKVGDLNKFDGSKFEGTWELIYSTSVKFRRWESVLNGCRDIKNGQFEALVQKFSAGEDSQYESFNEYDMEEVFKAPSEDGDEDLELCMRGQGSWRLGIQQNVVTGDEDLVLKLEITNVEYDTPEDSVEYCGEKTLMSPMCRTFSYGFLSYMDDEYRVMRTSLTGKSVYIFQRIKDEPQLVQLDQALRPGGRLLVHDFMVNDSLDGPALGALWGLQHVTVNAQGLGLCPAEVIQRMGQAGFEESKCQTHEMIHGMTKLIVAHKA
;
A
#
# COMPACT_ATOMS: atom_id res chain seq x y z
N MET A 1 -16.96 -13.59 9.89
CA MET A 1 -16.22 -12.31 9.69
C MET A 1 -15.19 -12.33 8.55
N CYS A 2 -14.19 -13.24 8.55
CA CYS A 2 -13.20 -13.32 7.46
C CYS A 2 -13.80 -13.58 6.08
N LEU A 3 -14.93 -14.30 6.01
CA LEU A 3 -15.54 -14.72 4.74
C LEU A 3 -16.11 -13.54 3.92
N ILE A 4 -16.89 -12.63 4.54
CA ILE A 4 -17.43 -11.43 3.86
C ILE A 4 -16.30 -10.52 3.38
N ARG A 5 -15.31 -10.27 4.25
CA ARG A 5 -14.12 -9.49 3.91
C ARG A 5 -13.17 -10.21 2.95
N LEU A 6 -13.30 -11.51 2.71
CA LEU A 6 -12.54 -12.16 1.64
C LEU A 6 -13.24 -11.95 0.30
N VAL A 7 -14.56 -12.10 0.30
CA VAL A 7 -15.39 -12.13 -0.90
C VAL A 7 -15.32 -10.78 -1.66
N THR A 8 -15.37 -9.64 -0.96
CA THR A 8 -15.22 -8.30 -1.58
C THR A 8 -13.85 -8.06 -2.26
N TYR A 9 -12.86 -8.93 -2.06
CA TYR A 9 -11.47 -8.73 -2.48
C TYR A 9 -10.98 -9.77 -3.50
N LEU A 10 -11.84 -10.68 -3.97
CA LEU A 10 -11.46 -11.72 -4.93
C LEU A 10 -11.52 -11.27 -6.40
N PRO A 11 -10.63 -11.78 -7.27
CA PRO A 11 -10.73 -11.61 -8.72
C PRO A 11 -12.08 -12.12 -9.27
N PRO A 12 -12.60 -11.57 -10.40
CA PRO A 12 -13.91 -11.94 -10.94
C PRO A 12 -14.15 -13.45 -11.10
N ASN A 13 -13.11 -14.20 -11.50
CA ASN A 13 -13.22 -15.65 -11.70
C ASN A 13 -13.29 -16.43 -10.37
N LEU A 14 -12.55 -15.98 -9.35
CA LEU A 14 -12.63 -16.56 -8.00
C LEU A 14 -13.93 -16.16 -7.29
N PHE A 15 -14.47 -15.00 -7.65
CA PHE A 15 -15.69 -14.48 -7.09
C PHE A 15 -16.91 -15.34 -7.45
N VAL A 16 -16.97 -15.86 -8.68
CA VAL A 16 -18.00 -16.83 -9.09
C VAL A 16 -17.88 -18.12 -8.28
N ILE A 17 -16.67 -18.65 -8.11
CA ILE A 17 -16.42 -19.90 -7.37
C ILE A 17 -16.84 -19.77 -5.91
N VAL A 18 -16.48 -18.67 -5.24
CA VAL A 18 -16.83 -18.48 -3.83
C VAL A 18 -18.32 -18.25 -3.65
N ARG A 19 -18.97 -17.50 -4.55
CA ARG A 19 -20.43 -17.34 -4.51
C ARG A 19 -21.16 -18.66 -4.76
N GLN A 20 -20.68 -19.49 -5.69
CA GLN A 20 -21.25 -20.84 -5.91
C GLN A 20 -21.13 -21.66 -4.63
N SER A 21 -19.97 -21.66 -3.97
CA SER A 21 -19.80 -22.35 -2.70
C SER A 21 -20.74 -21.83 -1.58
N LEU A 22 -20.98 -20.52 -1.52
CA LEU A 22 -21.91 -19.92 -0.56
C LEU A 22 -23.37 -20.29 -0.88
N PHE A 23 -23.72 -20.28 -2.16
CA PHE A 23 -25.03 -20.71 -2.63
C PHE A 23 -25.28 -22.18 -2.30
N ASP A 24 -24.32 -23.07 -2.60
CA ASP A 24 -24.43 -24.49 -2.33
C ASP A 24 -24.54 -24.78 -0.83
N ALA A 25 -23.81 -24.02 0.00
CA ALA A 25 -23.90 -24.09 1.45
C ALA A 25 -25.29 -23.68 1.97
N ALA A 26 -25.84 -22.59 1.46
CA ALA A 26 -27.18 -22.12 1.85
C ALA A 26 -28.29 -23.06 1.33
N SER A 27 -28.22 -23.44 0.06
CA SER A 27 -29.22 -24.26 -0.63
C SER A 27 -29.20 -25.71 -0.15
N LYS A 28 -28.08 -26.16 0.45
CA LYS A 28 -27.79 -27.56 0.80
C LYS A 28 -27.82 -28.44 -0.44
N GLY A 29 -27.18 -27.97 -1.51
CA GLY A 29 -27.09 -28.66 -2.81
C GLY A 29 -28.37 -28.63 -3.64
N LYS A 30 -29.27 -27.66 -3.40
CA LYS A 30 -30.47 -27.44 -4.23
C LYS A 30 -30.23 -26.32 -5.23
N ASP A 31 -30.99 -26.33 -6.32
CA ASP A 31 -30.94 -25.27 -7.34
C ASP A 31 -31.62 -23.95 -6.91
N LEU A 32 -32.24 -23.94 -5.72
CA LEU A 32 -32.95 -22.80 -5.17
C LEU A 32 -32.62 -22.66 -3.67
N VAL A 33 -32.58 -21.41 -3.21
CA VAL A 33 -32.33 -21.04 -1.80
C VAL A 33 -33.45 -20.15 -1.30
N THR A 34 -33.95 -20.40 -0.09
CA THR A 34 -34.93 -19.52 0.57
C THR A 34 -34.24 -18.39 1.33
N PHE A 35 -34.97 -17.32 1.64
CA PHE A 35 -34.45 -16.21 2.44
C PHE A 35 -33.82 -16.69 3.76
N ASP A 36 -34.53 -17.53 4.53
CA ASP A 36 -34.05 -18.04 5.82
C ASP A 36 -32.73 -18.84 5.69
N GLN A 37 -32.56 -19.58 4.58
CA GLN A 37 -31.33 -20.32 4.32
C GLN A 37 -30.16 -19.38 4.02
N ALA A 38 -30.39 -18.37 3.18
CA ALA A 38 -29.38 -17.40 2.80
C ALA A 38 -29.00 -16.47 3.98
N ALA A 39 -29.98 -16.06 4.78
CA ALA A 39 -29.78 -15.24 5.97
C ALA A 39 -28.98 -15.97 7.06
N SER A 40 -29.02 -17.32 7.10
CA SER A 40 -28.26 -18.15 8.05
C SER A 40 -26.80 -18.44 7.63
N LEU A 41 -26.32 -17.81 6.56
CA LEU A 41 -24.91 -17.92 6.19
C LEU A 41 -24.06 -17.15 7.22
N GLU A 42 -22.95 -17.75 7.66
CA GLU A 42 -22.04 -17.17 8.67
C GLU A 42 -21.53 -15.76 8.29
N GLY A 43 -21.48 -15.45 7.00
CA GLY A 43 -21.23 -14.09 6.53
C GLY A 43 -22.35 -13.12 6.90
N VAL A 44 -23.58 -13.47 6.56
CA VAL A 44 -24.76 -12.62 6.71
C VAL A 44 -25.15 -12.46 8.18
N ASP A 45 -24.95 -13.49 8.99
CA ASP A 45 -25.12 -13.40 10.46
C ASP A 45 -24.27 -12.28 11.06
N ALA A 46 -23.02 -12.10 10.59
CA ALA A 46 -22.16 -11.02 11.07
C ALA A 46 -22.71 -9.62 10.72
N VAL A 47 -23.33 -9.46 9.55
CA VAL A 47 -23.99 -8.20 9.14
C VAL A 47 -25.16 -7.88 10.07
N LEU A 48 -25.92 -8.91 10.48
CA LEU A 48 -27.03 -8.77 11.43
C LEU A 48 -26.54 -8.50 12.86
N GLU A 49 -25.50 -9.20 13.31
CA GLU A 49 -24.91 -9.06 14.66
C GLU A 49 -24.26 -7.69 14.89
N GLU A 50 -23.59 -7.15 13.87
CA GLU A 50 -22.94 -5.84 13.91
C GLU A 50 -23.95 -4.67 13.76
N GLY A 51 -25.21 -4.97 13.44
CA GLY A 51 -26.25 -3.96 13.22
C GLY A 51 -26.08 -3.18 11.92
N ALA A 52 -25.26 -3.69 10.99
CA ALA A 52 -25.08 -3.14 9.65
C ALA A 52 -26.36 -3.25 8.80
N ALA A 53 -27.17 -4.28 9.08
CA ALA A 53 -28.53 -4.41 8.59
C ALA A 53 -29.37 -5.15 9.63
N ASN A 54 -30.69 -4.98 9.57
CA ASN A 54 -31.63 -5.85 10.28
C ASN A 54 -32.34 -6.81 9.32
N LEU A 55 -33.00 -7.83 9.86
CA LEU A 55 -33.64 -8.89 9.07
C LEU A 55 -34.71 -8.34 8.09
N GLU A 56 -35.41 -7.26 8.45
CA GLU A 56 -36.42 -6.66 7.58
C GLU A 56 -35.78 -5.93 6.39
N GLU A 57 -34.63 -5.28 6.59
CA GLU A 57 -33.86 -4.69 5.48
C GLU A 57 -33.35 -5.75 4.52
N LEU A 58 -32.86 -6.88 5.05
CA LEU A 58 -32.42 -8.00 4.21
C LEU A 58 -33.58 -8.63 3.43
N LYS A 59 -34.79 -8.69 4.00
CA LYS A 59 -36.00 -9.14 3.30
C LYS A 59 -36.42 -8.18 2.19
N VAL A 60 -36.30 -6.87 2.42
CA VAL A 60 -36.59 -5.86 1.38
C VAL A 60 -35.67 -6.03 0.18
N ILE A 61 -34.37 -6.30 0.41
CA ILE A 61 -33.40 -6.59 -0.66
C ILE A 61 -33.74 -7.92 -1.34
N TRP A 62 -34.20 -8.92 -0.58
CA TRP A 62 -34.57 -10.23 -1.12
C TRP A 62 -35.79 -10.15 -2.06
N GLY A 63 -36.73 -9.25 -1.78
CA GLY A 63 -38.01 -9.16 -2.50
C GLY A 63 -39.11 -9.90 -1.76
N ASP A 64 -39.69 -10.95 -2.37
CA ASP A 64 -40.68 -11.79 -1.71
C ASP A 64 -39.99 -12.88 -0.88
N PRO A 65 -40.02 -12.84 0.47
CA PRO A 65 -39.32 -13.81 1.31
C PRO A 65 -39.87 -15.24 1.19
N ASP A 66 -41.09 -15.42 0.66
CA ASP A 66 -41.68 -16.73 0.39
C ASP A 66 -41.24 -17.30 -0.98
N GLU A 67 -40.64 -16.48 -1.85
CA GLU A 67 -40.14 -16.89 -3.16
C GLU A 67 -38.64 -17.28 -3.07
N PRO A 68 -38.31 -18.57 -3.27
CA PRO A 68 -36.92 -18.99 -3.30
C PRO A 68 -36.26 -18.53 -4.61
N VAL A 69 -34.99 -18.13 -4.51
CA VAL A 69 -34.22 -17.62 -5.66
C VAL A 69 -33.20 -18.65 -6.15
N ASP A 70 -32.84 -18.57 -7.42
CA ASP A 70 -31.75 -19.35 -8.00
C ASP A 70 -30.37 -18.73 -7.70
N PHE A 71 -29.32 -19.27 -8.31
CA PHE A 71 -27.96 -18.80 -8.10
C PHE A 71 -27.78 -17.32 -8.48
N GLU A 72 -28.40 -16.88 -9.57
CA GLU A 72 -28.28 -15.50 -10.05
C GLU A 72 -29.00 -14.53 -9.10
N GLY A 73 -30.22 -14.89 -8.67
CA GLY A 73 -30.96 -14.11 -7.67
C GLY A 73 -30.24 -14.03 -6.33
N PHE A 74 -29.66 -15.13 -5.86
CA PHE A 74 -28.83 -15.15 -4.65
C PHE A 74 -27.58 -14.27 -4.80
N CYS A 75 -26.89 -14.34 -5.95
CA CYS A 75 -25.73 -13.51 -6.22
C CYS A 75 -26.08 -12.01 -6.21
N GLY A 76 -27.24 -11.65 -6.76
CA GLY A 76 -27.77 -10.29 -6.71
C GLY A 76 -27.98 -9.82 -5.28
N TRP A 77 -28.79 -10.57 -4.52
CA TRP A 77 -29.08 -10.29 -3.12
C TRP A 77 -27.80 -10.16 -2.28
N TYR A 78 -26.89 -11.13 -2.37
CA TYR A 78 -25.65 -11.15 -1.56
C TYR A 78 -24.76 -9.93 -1.83
N ASN A 79 -24.75 -9.38 -3.06
CA ASN A 79 -24.01 -8.13 -3.32
C ASN A 79 -24.61 -6.93 -2.65
N ASP A 80 -25.93 -6.87 -2.58
CA ASP A 80 -26.62 -5.77 -1.92
C ASP A 80 -26.42 -5.86 -0.40
N VAL A 81 -26.31 -7.07 0.16
CA VAL A 81 -25.84 -7.29 1.54
C VAL A 81 -24.41 -6.77 1.73
N LEU A 82 -23.49 -7.08 0.81
CA LEU A 82 -22.11 -6.56 0.89
C LEU A 82 -22.06 -5.03 0.79
N LYS A 83 -22.89 -4.41 -0.05
CA LYS A 83 -22.98 -2.94 -0.15
C LYS A 83 -23.51 -2.30 1.12
N LEU A 84 -24.51 -2.91 1.78
CA LEU A 84 -24.99 -2.45 3.09
C LEU A 84 -23.87 -2.51 4.12
N TYR A 85 -23.14 -3.62 4.16
CA TYR A 85 -22.02 -3.80 5.09
C TYR A 85 -20.88 -2.82 4.83
N ASP A 86 -20.50 -2.60 3.57
CA ASP A 86 -19.52 -1.59 3.20
C ASP A 86 -20.00 -0.20 3.65
N ALA A 87 -21.24 0.18 3.38
CA ALA A 87 -21.81 1.46 3.81
C ALA A 87 -21.82 1.64 5.33
N PHE A 88 -22.09 0.58 6.09
CA PHE A 88 -22.01 0.58 7.55
C PHE A 88 -20.57 0.82 8.03
N LEU A 89 -19.59 0.12 7.46
CA LEU A 89 -18.18 0.32 7.79
C LEU A 89 -17.71 1.75 7.49
N TRP A 90 -18.26 2.38 6.45
CA TRP A 90 -18.00 3.78 6.13
C TRP A 90 -18.65 4.75 7.12
N GLN A 91 -19.83 4.45 7.67
CA GLN A 91 -20.50 5.31 8.65
C GLN A 91 -19.84 5.26 10.02
N ASP A 92 -19.43 4.07 10.48
CA ASP A 92 -18.70 3.89 11.74
C ASP A 92 -17.28 4.49 11.69
N ALA A 93 -16.76 4.77 10.48
CA ALA A 93 -15.48 5.44 10.29
C ALA A 93 -15.55 6.99 10.44
N VAL A 94 -16.74 7.59 10.58
CA VAL A 94 -16.90 9.06 10.63
C VAL A 94 -17.35 9.55 12.02
N ALA A 95 -16.38 10.15 12.73
CA ALA A 95 -16.47 11.06 13.89
C ALA A 95 -17.13 10.54 15.20
N PRO A 96 -16.54 10.87 16.37
CA PRO A 96 -17.16 10.56 17.67
C PRO A 96 -18.50 11.31 17.85
N PRO A 97 -19.37 10.85 18.78
CA PRO A 97 -20.70 11.43 18.99
C PRO A 97 -20.64 12.94 19.23
N MET A 98 -21.50 13.70 18.53
CA MET A 98 -21.66 15.15 18.73
C MET A 98 -22.05 15.53 20.17
N ASP A 99 -22.48 14.55 20.96
CA ASP A 99 -23.05 14.71 22.31
C ASP A 99 -21.99 15.07 23.37
N VAL A 100 -20.71 15.18 23.00
CA VAL A 100 -19.62 15.64 23.90
C VAL A 100 -19.43 17.17 23.84
N PHE A 101 -20.14 17.89 22.95
CA PHE A 101 -19.96 19.34 22.76
C PHE A 101 -21.01 20.23 23.44
N ASP A 102 -21.91 19.68 24.27
CA ASP A 102 -23.04 20.45 24.85
C ASP A 102 -22.84 20.92 26.30
N ASP A 103 -21.63 20.88 26.84
CA ASP A 103 -21.29 21.50 28.13
C ASP A 103 -20.10 22.46 27.98
N ASP A 104 -20.34 23.63 27.38
CA ASP A 104 -19.57 24.81 27.77
C ASP A 104 -20.46 26.07 27.81
N GLU A 105 -20.38 26.71 28.96
CA GLU A 105 -21.18 27.85 29.39
C GLU A 105 -21.10 29.04 28.42
N GLU A 106 -22.29 29.45 28.00
CA GLU A 106 -22.71 30.80 27.63
C GLU A 106 -21.80 31.92 28.19
N THR A 107 -20.78 32.31 27.43
CA THR A 107 -20.12 33.61 27.59
C THR A 107 -20.24 34.40 26.29
N GLY A 108 -21.09 35.43 26.35
CA GLY A 108 -21.60 36.16 25.21
C GLY A 108 -20.54 36.84 24.35
N LEU A 109 -20.61 36.56 23.05
CA LEU A 109 -20.09 37.39 21.97
C LEU A 109 -21.09 37.33 20.80
N GLU A 110 -22.24 37.98 20.94
CA GLU A 110 -23.06 38.41 19.81
C GLU A 110 -22.55 39.78 19.34
N ASP A 111 -21.72 39.81 18.30
CA ASP A 111 -21.68 40.81 17.19
C ASP A 111 -20.33 40.80 16.46
N THR A 112 -20.11 39.83 15.56
CA THR A 112 -19.04 39.90 14.54
C THR A 112 -19.50 39.37 13.20
N ARG A 113 -20.61 39.90 12.68
CA ARG A 113 -20.97 39.75 11.27
C ARG A 113 -21.35 41.12 10.71
N ASN A 114 -20.33 41.87 10.31
CA ASN A 114 -20.33 42.96 9.30
C ASN A 114 -19.15 43.90 9.58
N LEU A 115 -17.94 43.45 9.30
CA LEU A 115 -16.80 44.35 9.10
C LEU A 115 -16.53 44.37 7.59
N ASP A 116 -16.57 45.55 6.98
CA ASP A 116 -16.18 45.72 5.59
C ASP A 116 -14.66 45.84 5.46
N ASP A 117 -14.15 45.54 4.25
CA ASP A 117 -12.72 45.48 3.95
C ASP A 117 -11.98 46.82 4.16
N GLU A 118 -12.70 47.94 4.36
CA GLU A 118 -12.10 49.25 4.65
C GLU A 118 -11.66 49.39 6.12
N GLN A 119 -12.28 48.67 7.05
CA GLN A 119 -11.94 48.73 8.49
C GLN A 119 -10.74 47.84 8.88
N LEU A 120 -10.40 46.84 8.07
CA LEU A 120 -9.22 45.99 8.26
C LEU A 120 -7.89 46.67 7.88
N LEU A 121 -7.95 47.82 7.20
CA LEU A 121 -6.77 48.53 6.68
C LEU A 121 -6.29 49.70 7.56
N GLU A 122 -6.99 50.05 8.64
CA GLU A 122 -6.63 51.21 9.48
C GLU A 122 -5.56 50.94 10.57
N ASP A 123 -5.19 49.69 10.84
CA ASP A 123 -4.28 49.35 11.96
C ASP A 123 -2.81 49.09 11.58
N ALA A 124 -2.38 49.43 10.36
CA ALA A 124 -0.97 49.32 9.97
C ALA A 124 -0.19 50.64 10.26
N PRO A 125 0.93 50.61 11.00
CA PRO A 125 1.74 51.81 11.23
C PRO A 125 2.40 52.29 9.94
N ALA A 126 2.02 53.51 9.55
CA ALA A 126 2.43 54.19 8.34
C ALA A 126 3.97 54.38 8.18
N VAL A 127 4.47 54.07 6.99
CA VAL A 127 5.64 54.75 6.40
C VAL A 127 5.13 55.49 5.16
N GLY A 128 5.19 56.83 5.22
CA GLY A 128 4.46 57.71 4.32
C GLY A 128 5.03 57.80 2.91
N VAL A 129 4.34 57.17 1.97
CA VAL A 129 4.36 57.56 0.55
C VAL A 129 2.92 57.51 0.04
N LYS A 130 2.43 58.61 -0.55
CA LYS A 130 1.07 58.68 -1.08
C LYS A 130 0.95 57.84 -2.35
N VAL A 131 0.05 56.85 -2.33
CA VAL A 131 -0.29 55.93 -3.43
C VAL A 131 -0.62 56.63 -4.76
N GLN A 132 -1.00 57.90 -4.74
CA GLN A 132 -1.31 58.69 -5.94
C GLN A 132 -0.09 59.08 -6.80
N GLU A 133 1.15 58.94 -6.31
CA GLU A 133 2.35 59.26 -7.10
C GLU A 133 2.89 58.09 -7.95
N LEU A 134 2.42 56.86 -7.73
CA LEU A 134 2.89 55.69 -8.50
C LEU A 134 2.12 55.43 -9.80
N SER A 135 0.93 56.02 -10.00
CA SER A 135 0.07 55.65 -11.14
C SER A 135 0.31 56.43 -12.45
N THR A 136 1.25 57.40 -12.49
CA THR A 136 1.42 58.30 -13.66
C THR A 136 2.75 58.18 -14.42
N ARG A 137 3.55 57.12 -14.24
CA ARG A 137 4.81 56.98 -14.99
C ARG A 137 5.11 55.57 -15.49
N ALA A 138 4.42 55.17 -16.57
CA ALA A 138 5.00 54.51 -17.76
C ALA A 138 3.93 53.69 -18.52
N LEU A 139 3.16 54.36 -19.36
CA LEU A 139 2.55 53.72 -20.53
C LEU A 139 3.48 53.95 -21.74
N LYS A 140 3.86 52.87 -22.42
CA LYS A 140 3.44 52.65 -23.82
C LYS A 140 3.61 51.18 -24.25
N PRO A 141 2.75 50.70 -25.17
CA PRO A 141 2.42 49.28 -25.29
C PRO A 141 2.98 48.63 -26.56
N LYS A 142 3.29 47.33 -26.52
CA LYS A 142 3.17 46.44 -27.69
C LYS A 142 2.83 45.00 -27.27
N GLN A 143 1.90 44.45 -28.05
CA GLN A 143 1.44 43.07 -28.18
C GLN A 143 0.45 42.53 -27.13
N LYS A 144 -0.79 42.44 -27.63
CA LYS A 144 -1.94 41.76 -27.05
C LYS A 144 -1.71 40.26 -27.04
N MET A 145 -1.72 39.62 -25.87
CA MET A 145 -2.29 38.28 -25.71
C MET A 145 -3.53 38.42 -24.84
N LYS A 146 -4.62 37.79 -25.30
CA LYS A 146 -5.91 37.78 -24.61
C LYS A 146 -5.83 36.75 -23.49
N TYR A 147 -5.87 37.19 -22.24
CA TYR A 147 -6.36 36.35 -21.15
C TYR A 147 -7.88 36.50 -21.12
N GLY A 148 -8.59 35.42 -21.43
CA GLY A 148 -10.01 35.29 -21.11
C GLY A 148 -10.12 34.92 -19.64
N THR A 149 -10.78 35.76 -18.87
CA THR A 149 -11.25 35.44 -17.52
C THR A 149 -12.27 34.29 -17.60
N LEU A 150 -11.92 33.12 -17.06
CA LEU A 150 -12.86 32.05 -16.73
C LEU A 150 -13.35 32.26 -15.29
N THR A 151 -14.26 33.21 -15.14
CA THR A 151 -15.24 33.22 -14.05
C THR A 151 -16.58 33.16 -14.75
N ASP A 152 -17.08 31.94 -14.96
CA ASP A 152 -18.49 31.59 -15.25
C ASP A 152 -18.51 30.15 -15.78
N LYS A 153 -18.64 29.19 -14.84
CA LYS A 153 -19.24 27.85 -14.96
C LYS A 153 -18.77 26.98 -13.80
N VAL A 154 -19.34 27.22 -12.62
CA VAL A 154 -19.43 26.19 -11.58
C VAL A 154 -20.54 25.25 -12.04
N PRO A 155 -20.30 23.93 -12.22
CA PRO A 155 -21.39 22.98 -12.41
C PRO A 155 -22.25 22.95 -11.14
N GLU A 156 -23.54 23.14 -11.35
CA GLU A 156 -24.59 23.05 -10.34
C GLU A 156 -24.47 21.72 -9.58
N TYR A 157 -24.28 21.81 -8.25
CA TYR A 157 -24.18 20.68 -7.33
C TYR A 157 -25.33 19.69 -7.58
N GLN A 158 -24.99 18.47 -8.01
CA GLN A 158 -25.94 17.36 -8.02
C GLN A 158 -26.28 16.97 -6.58
N LYS A 159 -27.54 16.56 -6.38
CA LYS A 159 -28.22 16.39 -5.09
C LYS A 159 -27.42 15.52 -4.09
N PRO A 160 -27.55 15.78 -2.77
CA PRO A 160 -26.90 14.95 -1.76
C PRO A 160 -27.41 13.49 -1.75
N PRO A 161 -26.57 12.51 -1.37
CA PRO A 161 -26.81 11.06 -1.54
C PRO A 161 -28.09 10.50 -0.89
N TRP A 162 -28.61 11.15 0.16
CA TRP A 162 -29.80 10.66 0.87
C TRP A 162 -31.10 10.77 0.04
N LYS A 163 -31.13 11.59 -1.02
CA LYS A 163 -32.28 11.62 -1.96
C LYS A 163 -32.33 10.44 -2.92
N LEU A 164 -31.20 9.77 -3.17
CA LEU A 164 -31.14 8.57 -4.00
C LEU A 164 -31.78 7.37 -3.28
N ALA A 165 -31.61 7.29 -1.95
CA ALA A 165 -32.29 6.31 -1.10
C ALA A 165 -33.82 6.52 -1.10
N GLU A 166 -34.29 7.77 -1.15
CA GLU A 166 -35.72 8.11 -1.21
C GLU A 166 -36.35 7.74 -2.57
N GLU A 167 -35.60 7.86 -3.67
CA GLU A 167 -36.05 7.45 -5.01
C GLU A 167 -36.07 5.92 -5.19
N ILE A 168 -35.13 5.18 -4.58
CA ILE A 168 -35.11 3.71 -4.53
C ILE A 168 -36.29 3.17 -3.69
N ILE A 169 -36.58 3.80 -2.54
CA ILE A 169 -37.70 3.40 -1.66
C ILE A 169 -39.07 3.71 -2.29
N THR A 170 -39.17 4.68 -3.21
CA THR A 170 -40.45 5.14 -3.77
C THR A 170 -40.81 4.58 -5.15
N GLY A 171 -39.98 3.71 -5.74
CA GLY A 171 -40.34 2.89 -6.90
C GLY A 171 -40.68 3.67 -8.16
N LYS A 172 -39.98 4.76 -8.46
CA LYS A 172 -40.10 5.47 -9.74
C LYS A 172 -38.88 5.22 -10.62
N THR A 173 -39.03 4.37 -11.62
CA THR A 173 -38.10 4.25 -12.74
C THR A 173 -38.74 4.84 -13.99
N ASP A 174 -38.03 5.76 -14.65
CA ASP A 174 -38.36 6.21 -16.01
C ASP A 174 -37.88 5.14 -17.00
N ASP A 175 -38.83 4.64 -17.80
CA ASP A 175 -38.58 3.77 -18.95
C ASP A 175 -37.89 4.57 -20.06
N ASP A 176 -36.67 4.20 -20.46
CA ASP A 176 -36.11 4.37 -21.81
C ASP A 176 -34.66 3.85 -21.85
N LEU A 177 -34.46 2.57 -22.17
CA LEU A 177 -33.17 2.06 -22.65
C LEU A 177 -33.39 1.06 -23.80
N GLU A 178 -32.95 1.48 -24.99
CA GLU A 178 -33.04 0.77 -26.26
C GLU A 178 -32.02 -0.38 -26.38
N ASP A 179 -32.44 -1.39 -27.15
CA ASP A 179 -31.74 -2.60 -27.59
C ASP A 179 -30.26 -2.43 -27.95
N TYR A 180 -29.40 -3.25 -27.33
CA TYR A 180 -28.13 -3.69 -27.93
C TYR A 180 -28.05 -5.22 -27.87
N SER A 181 -28.26 -5.85 -29.02
CA SER A 181 -27.97 -7.26 -29.27
C SER A 181 -26.47 -7.48 -29.44
N VAL A 182 -25.88 -8.32 -28.59
CA VAL A 182 -24.51 -8.85 -28.77
C VAL A 182 -24.63 -10.26 -29.32
N GLU A 183 -23.95 -10.53 -30.44
CA GLU A 183 -23.89 -11.84 -31.09
C GLU A 183 -22.90 -12.75 -30.35
N ASP A 184 -23.32 -13.99 -30.10
CA ASP A 184 -22.55 -15.05 -29.46
C ASP A 184 -21.43 -15.57 -30.39
N GLU A 185 -20.18 -15.54 -29.93
CA GLU A 185 -19.08 -16.35 -30.47
C GLU A 185 -18.75 -17.48 -29.49
N GLU A 186 -19.07 -18.71 -29.89
CA GLU A 186 -18.64 -19.96 -29.24
C GLU A 186 -17.12 -20.14 -29.37
N ASP A 187 -16.37 -20.14 -28.26
CA ASP A 187 -14.98 -20.58 -28.24
C ASP A 187 -14.84 -21.88 -27.43
N THR A 188 -14.54 -22.96 -28.15
CA THR A 188 -14.31 -24.31 -27.64
C THR A 188 -12.80 -24.54 -27.56
N ARG A 189 -12.24 -24.56 -26.34
CA ARG A 189 -10.88 -25.08 -26.13
C ARG A 189 -10.79 -26.04 -24.96
N SER A 190 -10.38 -27.24 -25.35
CA SER A 190 -10.02 -28.42 -24.57
C SER A 190 -8.89 -28.15 -23.57
N THR A 191 -9.06 -28.69 -22.37
CA THR A 191 -8.03 -28.83 -21.34
C THR A 191 -7.23 -30.12 -21.55
N GLU A 192 -6.07 -30.01 -22.18
CA GLU A 192 -5.00 -31.02 -22.11
C GLU A 192 -3.67 -30.30 -21.91
N GLY A 193 -3.01 -30.57 -20.77
CA GLY A 193 -1.66 -30.07 -20.47
C GLY A 193 -1.49 -29.70 -19.00
N LEU A 194 -1.45 -30.69 -18.11
CA LEU A 194 -0.95 -30.51 -16.74
C LEU A 194 0.58 -30.37 -16.81
N ALA A 195 1.09 -29.29 -16.22
CA ALA A 195 2.51 -28.95 -16.15
C ALA A 195 3.19 -29.75 -15.03
N ALA A 196 4.46 -30.08 -15.23
CA ALA A 196 5.30 -30.76 -14.24
C ALA A 196 5.61 -29.85 -13.03
N PRO A 197 5.77 -30.41 -11.81
CA PRO A 197 6.08 -29.64 -10.61
C PRO A 197 7.50 -29.07 -10.62
N SER A 198 7.65 -27.82 -10.14
CA SER A 198 8.93 -27.13 -9.94
C SER A 198 9.54 -27.51 -8.59
N ALA A 199 10.84 -27.80 -8.56
CA ALA A 199 11.60 -28.17 -7.38
C ALA A 199 11.56 -27.06 -6.29
N GLY A 200 11.16 -27.42 -5.07
CA GLY A 200 11.39 -26.63 -3.84
C GLY A 200 10.25 -25.72 -3.34
N GLY A 201 9.05 -25.76 -3.93
CA GLY A 201 7.90 -24.98 -3.45
C GLY A 201 6.81 -25.85 -2.84
N GLY A 202 6.59 -25.80 -1.53
CA GLY A 202 5.46 -26.49 -0.89
C GLY A 202 4.11 -26.14 -1.53
N ARG A 203 3.18 -27.12 -1.52
CA ARG A 203 1.87 -27.05 -2.19
C ARG A 203 1.04 -25.83 -1.78
N GLN A 204 0.23 -25.33 -2.71
CA GLN A 204 -0.65 -24.19 -2.43
C GLN A 204 -1.85 -24.63 -1.57
N ASN A 205 -2.30 -23.79 -0.62
CA ASN A 205 -3.45 -24.12 0.25
C ASN A 205 -4.73 -24.47 -0.52
N VAL A 206 -4.93 -23.91 -1.72
CA VAL A 206 -6.09 -24.22 -2.57
C VAL A 206 -6.04 -25.66 -3.05
N GLU A 207 -4.88 -26.13 -3.48
CA GLU A 207 -4.64 -27.51 -3.92
C GLU A 207 -4.83 -28.49 -2.74
N ILE A 208 -4.25 -28.19 -1.58
CA ILE A 208 -4.41 -28.99 -0.35
C ILE A 208 -5.89 -29.12 0.03
N THR A 209 -6.63 -28.01 -0.04
CA THR A 209 -8.08 -28.01 0.25
C THR A 209 -8.87 -28.78 -0.80
N GLN A 210 -8.47 -28.71 -2.07
CA GLN A 210 -9.11 -29.47 -3.14
C GLN A 210 -8.91 -30.98 -2.95
N LEU A 211 -7.68 -31.43 -2.67
CA LEU A 211 -7.35 -32.82 -2.39
C LEU A 211 -8.11 -33.34 -1.16
N PHE A 212 -8.11 -32.59 -0.06
CA PHE A 212 -8.85 -32.95 1.15
C PHE A 212 -10.34 -33.15 0.89
N ARG A 213 -10.95 -32.29 0.07
CA ARG A 213 -12.37 -32.33 -0.28
C ARG A 213 -12.76 -33.48 -1.19
N GLN A 214 -11.81 -34.15 -1.83
CA GLN A 214 -12.13 -35.32 -2.68
C GLN A 214 -12.71 -36.46 -1.86
N ALA A 215 -12.30 -36.59 -0.59
CA ALA A 215 -12.60 -37.77 0.20
C ALA A 215 -13.03 -37.49 1.66
N CYS A 216 -13.10 -36.22 2.10
CA CYS A 216 -13.59 -35.91 3.45
C CYS A 216 -15.11 -36.17 3.60
N ASP A 217 -15.54 -36.51 4.81
CA ASP A 217 -16.93 -36.75 5.14
C ASP A 217 -17.76 -35.44 5.29
N GLU A 218 -19.05 -35.58 5.58
CA GLU A 218 -19.97 -34.44 5.80
C GLU A 218 -19.56 -33.54 6.99
N ASN A 219 -18.67 -34.00 7.86
CA ASN A 219 -18.15 -33.26 9.01
C ASN A 219 -16.81 -32.59 8.73
N ASN A 220 -16.32 -32.63 7.47
CA ASN A 220 -14.98 -32.19 7.07
C ASN A 220 -13.86 -32.94 7.82
N LEU A 221 -14.05 -34.24 8.02
CA LEU A 221 -13.07 -35.14 8.60
C LEU A 221 -12.69 -36.21 7.57
N LEU A 222 -11.41 -36.56 7.52
CA LEU A 222 -10.87 -37.56 6.60
C LEU A 222 -10.47 -38.81 7.39
N SER A 223 -10.86 -40.00 6.94
CA SER A 223 -10.38 -41.29 7.48
C SER A 223 -9.20 -41.81 6.67
N PHE A 224 -8.48 -42.82 7.18
CA PHE A 224 -7.35 -43.42 6.47
C PHE A 224 -7.79 -44.12 5.18
N GLU A 225 -8.93 -44.83 5.20
CA GLU A 225 -9.46 -45.47 4.00
C GLU A 225 -9.82 -44.43 2.92
N ALA A 226 -10.39 -43.30 3.33
CA ALA A 226 -10.73 -42.21 2.42
C ALA A 226 -9.49 -41.49 1.88
N LEU A 227 -8.43 -41.36 2.68
CA LEU A 227 -7.14 -40.82 2.24
C LEU A 227 -6.56 -41.63 1.06
N MET A 228 -6.65 -42.96 1.12
CA MET A 228 -6.16 -43.85 0.05
C MET A 228 -6.97 -43.72 -1.26
N GLU A 229 -8.18 -43.17 -1.22
CA GLU A 229 -9.02 -42.91 -2.40
C GLU A 229 -8.75 -41.53 -3.03
N ILE A 230 -7.93 -40.68 -2.40
CA ILE A 230 -7.52 -39.40 -3.00
C ILE A 230 -6.57 -39.73 -4.16
N SER A 231 -6.88 -39.18 -5.34
CA SER A 231 -6.26 -39.59 -6.61
C SER A 231 -4.72 -39.60 -6.58
N GLU A 232 -4.13 -38.67 -5.83
CA GLU A 232 -2.69 -38.57 -5.72
C GLU A 232 -2.04 -39.67 -4.87
N PHE A 233 -2.67 -40.04 -3.76
CA PHE A 233 -2.17 -41.15 -2.93
C PHE A 233 -2.42 -42.49 -3.61
N GLU A 234 -3.55 -42.63 -4.31
CA GLU A 234 -3.84 -43.80 -5.16
C GLU A 234 -2.73 -43.99 -6.22
N ASP A 235 -2.37 -42.92 -6.93
CA ASP A 235 -1.30 -42.94 -7.94
C ASP A 235 0.08 -43.30 -7.33
N MET A 236 0.42 -42.77 -6.15
CA MET A 236 1.69 -43.05 -5.45
C MET A 236 1.78 -44.50 -4.94
N LEU A 237 0.67 -45.03 -4.41
CA LEU A 237 0.56 -46.41 -3.94
C LEU A 237 0.61 -47.39 -5.12
N GLU A 238 -0.04 -47.07 -6.25
CA GLU A 238 -0.01 -47.92 -7.46
C GLU A 238 1.39 -47.96 -8.10
N GLN A 239 2.12 -46.84 -8.05
CA GLN A 239 3.49 -46.74 -8.58
C GLN A 239 4.57 -47.35 -7.67
N GLU A 240 4.19 -47.80 -6.46
CA GLU A 240 5.12 -48.23 -5.40
C GLU A 240 6.11 -47.11 -4.98
N ASP A 241 5.76 -45.84 -5.22
CA ASP A 241 6.55 -44.67 -4.80
C ASP A 241 6.39 -44.40 -3.29
N LEU A 242 5.26 -44.84 -2.73
CA LEU A 242 4.98 -44.83 -1.30
C LEU A 242 4.30 -46.16 -0.94
N SER A 243 4.71 -46.82 0.15
CA SER A 243 4.03 -48.03 0.63
C SER A 243 2.87 -47.70 1.58
N GLU A 244 1.86 -48.58 1.63
CA GLU A 244 0.72 -48.43 2.56
C GLU A 244 1.18 -48.37 4.02
N GLU A 245 2.22 -49.15 4.38
CA GLU A 245 2.81 -49.15 5.73
C GLU A 245 3.49 -47.80 6.08
N GLU A 246 4.19 -47.17 5.12
CA GLU A 246 4.80 -45.85 5.33
C GLU A 246 3.74 -44.75 5.45
N LEU A 247 2.68 -44.83 4.64
CA LEU A 247 1.57 -43.89 4.72
C LEU A 247 0.79 -44.04 6.04
N GLU A 248 0.59 -45.27 6.53
CA GLU A 248 -0.02 -45.56 7.83
C GLU A 248 0.83 -45.05 9.00
N GLU A 249 2.16 -45.20 8.93
CA GLU A 249 3.08 -44.65 9.94
C GLU A 249 3.00 -43.11 9.99
N MET A 250 3.02 -42.45 8.84
CA MET A 250 2.86 -40.99 8.76
C MET A 250 1.49 -40.53 9.27
N TRP A 251 0.44 -41.30 8.98
CA TRP A 251 -0.93 -41.06 9.44
C TRP A 251 -1.01 -41.12 10.98
N ASP A 252 -0.48 -42.18 11.59
CA ASP A 252 -0.58 -42.43 13.03
C ASP A 252 0.07 -41.34 13.90
N GLU A 253 1.04 -40.61 13.37
CA GLU A 253 1.70 -39.50 14.06
C GLU A 253 0.84 -38.21 14.11
N LEU A 254 -0.20 -38.10 13.29
CA LEU A 254 -1.00 -36.87 13.16
C LEU A 254 -2.03 -36.73 14.28
N PRO A 255 -2.38 -35.48 14.68
CA PRO A 255 -3.39 -35.25 15.70
C PRO A 255 -4.78 -35.66 15.21
N LYS A 256 -5.34 -36.72 15.81
CA LYS A 256 -6.66 -37.23 15.46
C LYS A 256 -7.81 -36.46 16.11
N LYS A 257 -8.93 -36.35 15.41
CA LYS A 257 -10.22 -35.83 15.89
C LYS A 257 -11.29 -36.93 15.81
N ASN A 258 -12.13 -36.99 16.85
CA ASN A 258 -13.29 -37.90 16.91
C ASN A 258 -13.00 -39.38 16.59
N GLY A 259 -11.89 -39.89 17.11
CA GLY A 259 -11.45 -41.27 16.85
C GLY A 259 -10.22 -41.25 15.96
N ASP A 260 -10.34 -41.84 14.77
CA ASP A 260 -9.23 -42.04 13.83
C ASP A 260 -9.36 -41.18 12.57
N PHE A 261 -9.91 -39.98 12.72
CA PHE A 261 -10.05 -39.03 11.62
C PHE A 261 -9.11 -37.86 11.79
N ILE A 262 -8.76 -37.19 10.70
CA ILE A 262 -7.98 -35.95 10.71
C ILE A 262 -8.78 -34.79 10.08
N ASP A 263 -8.45 -33.56 10.45
CA ASP A 263 -8.99 -32.36 9.81
C ASP A 263 -8.03 -31.84 8.72
N VAL A 264 -8.43 -30.75 8.05
CA VAL A 264 -7.64 -30.14 6.96
C VAL A 264 -6.25 -29.67 7.40
N LEU A 265 -6.05 -29.32 8.67
CA LEU A 265 -4.74 -28.87 9.18
C LEU A 265 -3.80 -30.07 9.35
N ALA A 266 -4.28 -31.15 9.95
CA ALA A 266 -3.52 -32.39 10.05
C ALA A 266 -3.25 -33.03 8.68
N PHE A 267 -4.18 -32.91 7.72
CA PHE A 267 -3.96 -33.36 6.34
C PHE A 267 -2.90 -32.54 5.60
N ARG A 268 -2.85 -31.22 5.82
CA ARG A 268 -1.76 -30.38 5.31
C ARG A 268 -0.41 -30.85 5.83
N ASP A 269 -0.34 -31.17 7.12
CA ASP A 269 0.90 -31.64 7.75
C ASP A 269 1.30 -33.04 7.23
N LEU A 270 0.33 -33.89 6.87
CA LEU A 270 0.58 -35.16 6.17
C LEU A 270 1.24 -34.93 4.81
N LEU A 271 0.66 -34.05 3.98
CA LEU A 271 1.19 -33.76 2.64
C LEU A 271 2.61 -33.20 2.70
N ALA A 272 2.93 -32.37 3.70
CA ALA A 272 4.27 -31.87 3.89
C ALA A 272 5.29 -32.99 4.17
N LYS A 273 4.91 -34.01 4.97
CA LYS A 273 5.76 -35.18 5.23
C LYS A 273 5.95 -36.04 3.99
N VAL A 274 4.90 -36.20 3.19
CA VAL A 274 4.95 -36.94 1.92
C VAL A 274 5.87 -36.22 0.95
N ASP A 275 5.74 -34.89 0.80
CA ASP A 275 6.61 -34.09 -0.06
C ASP A 275 8.09 -34.18 0.35
N GLU A 276 8.38 -34.25 1.66
CA GLU A 276 9.75 -34.43 2.19
C GLU A 276 10.39 -35.77 1.76
N LEU A 277 9.59 -36.83 1.54
CA LEU A 277 10.09 -38.12 1.03
C LEU A 277 10.59 -38.03 -0.42
N PHE A 278 10.07 -37.07 -1.19
CA PHE A 278 10.35 -36.91 -2.62
C PHE A 278 11.28 -35.73 -2.93
N GLU A 279 11.87 -35.07 -1.92
CA GLU A 279 12.94 -34.11 -2.18
C GLU A 279 14.17 -34.84 -2.75
N TYR A 280 14.39 -34.65 -4.05
CA TYR A 280 15.53 -35.21 -4.78
C TYR A 280 16.83 -34.78 -4.10
N VAL A 281 17.55 -35.75 -3.52
CA VAL A 281 18.96 -35.59 -3.22
C VAL A 281 19.66 -35.51 -4.57
N GLU A 282 20.09 -34.31 -4.97
CA GLU A 282 20.97 -34.15 -6.12
C GLU A 282 22.20 -35.05 -5.88
N GLU A 283 22.34 -36.12 -6.66
CA GLU A 283 23.55 -36.93 -6.67
C GLU A 283 24.67 -36.03 -7.21
N ASP A 284 25.45 -35.45 -6.29
CA ASP A 284 26.60 -34.60 -6.57
C ASP A 284 27.51 -35.25 -7.63
N GLU A 285 27.49 -34.71 -8.86
CA GLU A 285 28.59 -34.90 -9.80
C GLU A 285 29.87 -34.37 -9.14
N GLU A 286 30.94 -35.17 -9.17
CA GLU A 286 32.23 -34.92 -8.49
C GLU A 286 32.80 -33.50 -8.73
N GLU A 287 32.42 -32.52 -7.90
CA GLU A 287 33.02 -31.17 -7.90
C GLU A 287 33.96 -30.93 -6.70
N ASP A 288 35.18 -30.55 -7.08
CA ASP A 288 36.27 -29.85 -6.37
C ASP A 288 36.36 -29.91 -4.82
N PRO A 289 37.36 -30.60 -4.24
CA PRO A 289 37.53 -30.74 -2.78
C PRO A 289 37.75 -29.42 -2.01
N ASP A 290 37.98 -28.29 -2.67
CA ASP A 290 38.14 -26.99 -2.00
C ASP A 290 36.81 -26.29 -1.65
N LYS A 291 35.66 -26.73 -2.18
CA LYS A 291 34.33 -26.21 -1.79
C LYS A 291 33.70 -26.93 -0.59
N GLN A 292 34.25 -28.07 -0.16
CA GLN A 292 33.71 -28.92 0.92
C GLN A 292 33.79 -28.33 2.33
N ALA A 293 34.40 -27.16 2.53
CA ALA A 293 34.45 -26.52 3.85
C ALA A 293 33.21 -25.68 4.19
N LEU A 294 32.26 -25.48 3.25
CA LEU A 294 31.10 -24.60 3.47
C LEU A 294 29.73 -25.28 3.46
N MET A 295 29.60 -26.55 3.05
CA MET A 295 28.31 -27.25 2.94
C MET A 295 28.28 -28.54 3.75
N GLN A 296 28.16 -28.40 5.08
CA GLN A 296 27.70 -29.49 5.95
C GLN A 296 26.91 -28.91 7.13
N VAL A 297 25.64 -28.56 6.90
CA VAL A 297 24.54 -28.74 7.86
C VAL A 297 23.25 -28.70 7.04
N GLU A 298 22.59 -29.84 6.81
CA GLU A 298 21.13 -29.97 6.96
C GLU A 298 20.71 -31.44 6.79
N GLY A 299 19.64 -31.79 7.50
CA GLY A 299 19.07 -33.13 7.59
C GLY A 299 18.46 -33.43 8.97
N GLY A 300 17.21 -33.02 9.18
CA GLY A 300 16.27 -33.71 10.09
C GLY A 300 15.91 -33.04 11.43
N GLY A 301 14.64 -32.64 11.53
CA GLY A 301 13.78 -33.09 12.64
C GLY A 301 14.09 -32.51 14.03
N GLY A 302 13.89 -31.21 14.16
CA GLY A 302 13.94 -30.48 15.41
C GLY A 302 14.70 -29.20 15.20
N ILE A 303 14.12 -28.07 15.62
CA ILE A 303 14.86 -26.81 15.80
C ILE A 303 15.87 -27.07 16.93
N SER A 304 16.90 -27.84 16.63
CA SER A 304 18.18 -27.73 17.30
C SER A 304 18.57 -26.27 17.11
N LYS A 305 19.09 -25.67 18.16
CA LYS A 305 19.51 -24.27 18.20
C LYS A 305 20.67 -24.05 17.23
N ALA A 306 20.44 -24.15 15.92
CA ALA A 306 21.27 -23.55 14.91
C ALA A 306 21.44 -22.09 15.35
N LYS A 307 22.70 -21.69 15.45
CA LYS A 307 23.08 -20.43 16.04
C LYS A 307 22.48 -19.31 15.18
N LYS A 308 21.32 -18.78 15.60
CA LYS A 308 20.64 -17.68 14.89
C LYS A 308 21.68 -16.64 14.52
N ARG A 309 21.74 -16.31 13.23
CA ARG A 309 22.68 -15.32 12.71
C ARG A 309 22.36 -13.97 13.36
N GLY A 310 23.39 -13.13 13.49
CA GLY A 310 23.18 -11.79 14.05
C GLY A 310 22.33 -10.95 13.10
N LEU A 311 21.38 -10.17 13.64
CA LEU A 311 20.51 -9.27 12.86
C LEU A 311 21.28 -8.45 11.81
N GLN A 312 22.42 -7.87 12.19
CA GLN A 312 23.24 -7.05 11.31
C GLN A 312 23.89 -7.84 10.18
N THR A 313 24.19 -9.12 10.41
CA THR A 313 24.72 -10.01 9.37
C THR A 313 23.64 -10.35 8.36
N VAL A 314 22.43 -10.74 8.82
CA VAL A 314 21.31 -11.04 7.91
C VAL A 314 20.90 -9.79 7.11
N LYS A 315 20.84 -8.63 7.77
CA LYS A 315 20.59 -7.34 7.11
C LYS A 315 21.63 -7.07 6.02
N GLN A 316 22.91 -7.20 6.32
CA GLN A 316 23.97 -6.91 5.33
C GLN A 316 23.88 -7.86 4.15
N ASP A 317 23.67 -9.15 4.38
CA ASP A 317 23.53 -10.13 3.30
C ASP A 317 22.31 -9.84 2.42
N LEU A 318 21.19 -9.41 3.01
CA LEU A 318 20.02 -8.95 2.25
C LEU A 318 20.36 -7.77 1.34
N LEU A 319 21.06 -6.76 1.87
CA LEU A 319 21.47 -5.58 1.10
C LEU A 319 22.48 -5.93 0.00
N ASP A 320 23.41 -6.84 0.27
CA ASP A 320 24.40 -7.31 -0.71
C ASP A 320 23.71 -8.11 -1.83
N ALA A 321 22.67 -8.90 -1.51
CA ALA A 321 21.86 -9.60 -2.49
C ALA A 321 21.06 -8.62 -3.38
N ILE A 322 20.42 -7.60 -2.79
CA ILE A 322 19.73 -6.54 -3.54
C ILE A 322 20.71 -5.84 -4.49
N ALA A 323 21.86 -5.39 -4.00
CA ALA A 323 22.85 -4.69 -4.81
C ALA A 323 23.37 -5.56 -5.97
N ARG A 324 23.52 -6.86 -5.74
CA ARG A 324 23.93 -7.82 -6.78
C ARG A 324 22.86 -7.99 -7.86
N LEU A 325 21.57 -8.04 -7.49
CA LEU A 325 20.47 -8.19 -8.43
C LEU A 325 20.21 -6.89 -9.21
N GLU A 326 20.22 -5.74 -8.53
CA GLU A 326 20.14 -4.42 -9.16
C GLU A 326 21.25 -4.23 -10.19
N ALA A 327 22.49 -4.69 -9.92
CA ALA A 327 23.58 -4.61 -10.89
C ALA A 327 23.40 -5.51 -12.14
N GLN A 328 22.47 -6.48 -12.11
CA GLN A 328 22.19 -7.38 -13.24
C GLN A 328 21.06 -6.88 -14.13
N HIS A 329 20.25 -5.93 -13.66
CA HIS A 329 19.03 -5.50 -14.32
C HIS A 329 19.04 -3.99 -14.55
N ASP A 330 18.62 -3.55 -15.74
CA ASP A 330 18.55 -2.12 -16.08
C ASP A 330 17.28 -1.42 -15.53
N LYS A 331 16.44 -2.12 -14.77
CA LYS A 331 15.20 -1.58 -14.21
C LYS A 331 15.32 -1.41 -12.69
N PRO A 332 14.84 -0.29 -12.13
CA PRO A 332 14.98 0.01 -10.71
C PRO A 332 14.07 -0.85 -9.83
N ALA A 333 14.36 -0.85 -8.52
CA ALA A 333 13.57 -1.48 -7.48
C ALA A 333 13.25 -2.96 -7.72
N GLY A 334 14.17 -3.68 -8.35
CA GLY A 334 14.00 -5.09 -8.70
C GLY A 334 12.95 -5.36 -9.79
N LEU A 335 12.47 -4.36 -10.54
CA LEU A 335 11.47 -4.54 -11.60
C LEU A 335 11.95 -5.46 -12.75
N GLY A 336 13.26 -5.59 -12.93
CA GLY A 336 13.86 -6.46 -13.96
C GLY A 336 14.07 -7.92 -13.53
N SER A 337 13.86 -8.25 -12.25
CA SER A 337 14.16 -9.57 -11.69
C SER A 337 13.01 -10.59 -11.88
N THR A 338 13.30 -11.88 -11.65
CA THR A 338 12.36 -13.00 -11.76
C THR A 338 12.10 -13.64 -10.39
N GLU A 339 11.00 -14.40 -10.27
CA GLU A 339 10.68 -15.14 -9.04
C GLU A 339 11.83 -16.08 -8.62
N GLU A 340 12.51 -16.71 -9.59
CA GLU A 340 13.67 -17.57 -9.35
C GLU A 340 14.82 -16.78 -8.70
N SER A 341 15.12 -15.58 -9.22
CA SER A 341 16.17 -14.72 -8.65
C SER A 341 15.79 -14.10 -7.30
N ASP A 342 14.50 -13.97 -7.00
CA ASP A 342 14.01 -13.39 -5.74
C ASP A 342 14.03 -14.37 -4.57
N GLY A 343 14.19 -15.67 -4.82
CA GLY A 343 14.14 -16.69 -3.77
C GLY A 343 15.10 -16.39 -2.61
N GLU A 344 16.29 -15.88 -2.93
CA GLU A 344 17.27 -15.45 -1.93
C GLU A 344 16.80 -14.23 -1.12
N ILE A 345 16.19 -13.24 -1.77
CA ILE A 345 15.65 -12.03 -1.11
C ILE A 345 14.53 -12.39 -0.16
N VAL A 346 13.58 -13.23 -0.59
CA VAL A 346 12.47 -13.70 0.25
C VAL A 346 12.99 -14.50 1.44
N LYS A 347 13.97 -15.39 1.22
CA LYS A 347 14.62 -16.17 2.29
C LYS A 347 15.30 -15.27 3.33
N LEU A 348 16.11 -14.32 2.90
CA LEU A 348 16.83 -13.39 3.78
C LEU A 348 15.88 -12.43 4.50
N ALA A 349 14.81 -11.97 3.85
CA ALA A 349 13.78 -11.15 4.47
C ALA A 349 13.03 -11.92 5.58
N GLY A 350 12.71 -13.20 5.35
CA GLY A 350 12.12 -14.07 6.36
C GLY A 350 13.04 -14.32 7.56
N GLU A 351 14.32 -14.63 7.31
CA GLU A 351 15.31 -14.77 8.38
C GLU A 351 15.47 -13.46 9.18
N LEU A 352 15.43 -12.31 8.48
CA LEU A 352 15.54 -11.00 9.11
C LEU A 352 14.31 -10.70 10.00
N GLU A 353 13.11 -11.07 9.56
CA GLU A 353 11.88 -10.99 10.34
C GLU A 353 11.97 -11.81 11.64
N ASP A 354 12.40 -13.06 11.55
CA ASP A 354 12.55 -13.95 12.72
C ASP A 354 13.52 -13.38 13.77
N VAL A 355 14.68 -12.89 13.32
CA VAL A 355 15.71 -12.34 14.22
C VAL A 355 15.29 -10.98 14.78
N TRP A 356 14.49 -10.22 14.05
CA TRP A 356 13.96 -8.94 14.51
C TRP A 356 12.84 -9.09 15.53
N ARG A 357 11.89 -10.01 15.30
CA ARG A 357 10.81 -10.32 16.25
C ARG A 357 11.34 -10.74 17.61
N ASP A 358 12.36 -11.58 17.63
CA ASP A 358 13.08 -11.96 18.86
C ASP A 358 13.60 -10.75 19.66
N LYS A 359 13.97 -9.66 18.97
CA LYS A 359 14.54 -8.46 19.58
C LYS A 359 13.50 -7.43 20.00
N VAL A 360 12.47 -7.22 19.19
CA VAL A 360 11.38 -6.29 19.50
C VAL A 360 10.59 -6.81 20.71
N GLY A 361 10.39 -8.12 20.79
CA GLY A 361 9.63 -8.75 21.87
C GLY A 361 8.14 -8.47 21.71
N ASP A 362 7.58 -7.72 22.66
CA ASP A 362 6.16 -7.40 22.70
C ASP A 362 5.83 -6.30 21.68
N LEU A 363 5.17 -6.68 20.57
CA LEU A 363 4.81 -5.76 19.49
C LEU A 363 3.90 -4.62 19.97
N ASN A 364 3.13 -4.81 21.05
CA ASN A 364 2.29 -3.76 21.64
C ASN A 364 3.08 -2.58 22.19
N LYS A 365 4.41 -2.72 22.31
CA LYS A 365 5.33 -1.66 22.74
C LYS A 365 6.13 -1.07 21.58
N PHE A 366 5.78 -1.42 20.35
CA PHE A 366 6.42 -0.86 19.18
C PHE A 366 6.14 0.64 19.11
N ASP A 367 7.20 1.43 18.96
CA ASP A 367 7.12 2.88 18.88
C ASP A 367 6.80 3.31 17.45
N GLY A 368 5.54 3.71 17.21
CA GLY A 368 5.07 4.12 15.90
C GLY A 368 5.79 5.34 15.34
N SER A 369 6.38 6.20 16.17
CA SER A 369 7.11 7.38 15.70
C SER A 369 8.37 7.00 14.91
N LYS A 370 8.86 5.76 15.05
CA LYS A 370 9.94 5.26 14.21
C LYS A 370 9.55 5.23 12.73
N PHE A 371 8.26 5.12 12.40
CA PHE A 371 7.77 5.08 11.01
C PHE A 371 7.83 6.43 10.32
N GLU A 372 7.78 7.51 11.08
CA GLU A 372 7.88 8.88 10.57
C GLU A 372 9.17 9.07 9.77
N GLY A 373 9.10 9.89 8.72
CA GLY A 373 10.20 10.18 7.81
C GLY A 373 9.90 9.80 6.37
N THR A 374 10.88 10.04 5.50
CA THR A 374 10.80 9.80 4.06
C THR A 374 11.49 8.48 3.71
N TRP A 375 10.82 7.64 2.93
CA TRP A 375 11.26 6.28 2.59
C TRP A 375 11.18 6.06 1.09
N GLU A 376 12.26 5.55 0.50
CA GLU A 376 12.34 5.19 -0.91
C GLU A 376 12.29 3.67 -1.07
N LEU A 377 11.51 3.19 -2.03
CA LEU A 377 11.49 1.77 -2.41
C LEU A 377 12.79 1.42 -3.13
N ILE A 378 13.58 0.52 -2.54
CA ILE A 378 14.84 0.07 -3.14
C ILE A 378 14.73 -1.32 -3.78
N TYR A 379 13.73 -2.12 -3.42
CA TYR A 379 13.53 -3.44 -4.02
C TYR A 379 12.12 -3.99 -3.78
N SER A 380 11.56 -4.71 -4.76
CA SER A 380 10.31 -5.46 -4.60
C SER A 380 10.35 -6.84 -5.27
N THR A 381 9.83 -7.85 -4.57
CA THR A 381 9.57 -9.20 -5.10
C THR A 381 8.14 -9.37 -5.63
N SER A 382 7.35 -8.29 -5.68
CA SER A 382 5.93 -8.35 -6.04
C SER A 382 5.75 -8.49 -7.55
N VAL A 383 5.30 -9.68 -7.98
CA VAL A 383 4.90 -9.97 -9.38
C VAL A 383 3.85 -8.99 -9.88
N LYS A 384 2.91 -8.59 -9.01
CA LYS A 384 1.90 -7.60 -9.38
C LYS A 384 2.58 -6.26 -9.65
N PHE A 385 3.43 -5.78 -8.73
CA PHE A 385 4.14 -4.52 -8.94
C PHE A 385 4.98 -4.53 -10.22
N ARG A 386 5.68 -5.63 -10.53
CA ARG A 386 6.39 -5.80 -11.82
C ARG A 386 5.50 -5.72 -13.04
N ARG A 387 4.32 -6.32 -12.97
CA ARG A 387 3.36 -6.32 -14.08
C ARG A 387 2.79 -4.93 -14.35
N TRP A 388 2.52 -4.17 -13.29
CA TRP A 388 1.87 -2.87 -13.39
C TRP A 388 2.87 -1.71 -13.51
N GLU A 389 4.10 -1.91 -13.05
CA GLU A 389 5.15 -0.89 -12.94
C GLU A 389 4.66 0.39 -12.23
N SER A 390 3.63 0.28 -11.37
CA SER A 390 3.04 1.38 -10.61
C SER A 390 2.23 0.82 -9.45
N VAL A 391 2.27 1.50 -8.30
CA VAL A 391 1.45 1.14 -7.12
C VAL A 391 0.07 1.77 -7.23
N LEU A 392 0.00 3.02 -7.65
CA LEU A 392 -1.26 3.74 -7.85
C LEU A 392 -2.06 3.23 -9.05
N ASN A 393 -1.43 2.52 -9.99
CA ASN A 393 -2.09 1.93 -11.16
C ASN A 393 -2.85 2.98 -12.00
N GLY A 394 -2.44 4.25 -11.93
CA GLY A 394 -2.91 5.33 -12.80
C GLY A 394 -2.10 5.46 -14.09
N CYS A 395 -1.01 4.70 -14.25
CA CYS A 395 -0.20 4.67 -15.48
C CYS A 395 -0.96 4.29 -16.76
N ARG A 396 -2.23 3.86 -16.68
CA ARG A 396 -3.03 3.71 -17.91
C ARG A 396 -3.15 5.03 -18.68
N ASP A 397 -3.15 6.15 -17.96
CA ASP A 397 -3.22 7.48 -18.55
C ASP A 397 -1.82 8.00 -18.94
N ILE A 398 -0.75 7.54 -18.26
CA ILE A 398 0.65 7.79 -18.60
C ILE A 398 1.16 6.73 -19.61
N LYS A 399 0.86 6.93 -20.89
CA LYS A 399 1.27 6.00 -21.95
C LYS A 399 2.79 5.83 -22.01
N ASN A 400 3.24 4.59 -21.86
CA ASN A 400 4.67 4.21 -21.92
C ASN A 400 5.55 4.82 -20.82
N GLY A 401 4.96 5.27 -19.70
CA GLY A 401 5.74 5.66 -18.53
C GLY A 401 6.55 4.47 -18.00
N GLN A 402 7.85 4.66 -17.80
CA GLN A 402 8.73 3.72 -17.14
C GLN A 402 8.91 4.16 -15.69
N PHE A 403 8.61 3.26 -14.74
CA PHE A 403 8.83 3.52 -13.33
C PHE A 403 10.29 3.87 -13.04
N GLU A 404 10.49 4.92 -12.25
CA GLU A 404 11.82 5.34 -11.80
C GLU A 404 11.97 5.19 -10.28
N ALA A 405 11.03 5.73 -9.51
CA ALA A 405 11.12 5.74 -8.05
C ALA A 405 9.74 5.72 -7.38
N LEU A 406 9.69 5.22 -6.15
CA LEU A 406 8.55 5.33 -5.25
C LEU A 406 9.05 5.85 -3.91
N VAL A 407 8.55 7.01 -3.50
CA VAL A 407 8.84 7.65 -2.23
C VAL A 407 7.57 7.71 -1.39
N GLN A 408 7.69 7.43 -0.10
CA GLN A 408 6.62 7.51 0.88
C GLN A 408 7.07 8.32 2.08
N LYS A 409 6.29 9.32 2.44
CA LYS A 409 6.53 10.18 3.59
C LYS A 409 5.45 9.95 4.63
N PHE A 410 5.89 9.69 5.85
CA PHE A 410 5.02 9.49 7.01
C PHE A 410 5.27 10.63 7.98
N SER A 411 4.23 11.35 8.34
CA SER A 411 4.30 12.45 9.30
C SER A 411 3.28 12.21 10.43
N ALA A 412 3.62 12.62 11.65
CA ALA A 412 2.63 12.71 12.72
C ALA A 412 1.61 13.80 12.36
N GLY A 413 0.32 13.54 12.62
CA GLY A 413 -0.72 14.55 12.42
C GLY A 413 -0.59 15.72 13.39
N GLU A 414 -0.96 16.93 12.97
CA GLU A 414 -0.95 18.13 13.84
C GLU A 414 -1.80 17.93 15.11
N ASP A 415 -2.93 17.22 14.98
CA ASP A 415 -3.80 16.80 16.08
C ASP A 415 -3.42 15.43 16.67
N SER A 416 -2.13 15.25 16.96
CA SER A 416 -1.53 14.03 17.54
C SER A 416 -2.18 13.51 18.84
N GLN A 417 -3.14 14.23 19.43
CA GLN A 417 -3.95 13.71 20.54
C GLN A 417 -4.87 12.56 20.12
N TYR A 418 -5.17 12.43 18.83
CA TYR A 418 -5.90 11.30 18.29
C TYR A 418 -4.99 10.56 17.30
N GLU A 419 -4.64 9.31 17.61
CA GLU A 419 -3.86 8.39 16.76
C GLU A 419 -4.47 8.16 15.36
N SER A 420 -5.65 8.73 15.09
CA SER A 420 -6.42 8.59 13.86
C SER A 420 -6.00 9.52 12.71
N PHE A 421 -5.10 10.50 12.92
CA PHE A 421 -4.81 11.55 11.94
C PHE A 421 -3.34 11.64 11.46
N ASN A 422 -2.56 10.56 11.50
CA ASN A 422 -1.22 10.65 10.93
C ASN A 422 -1.28 10.84 9.41
N GLU A 423 -0.45 11.74 8.88
CA GLU A 423 -0.44 12.13 7.48
C GLU A 423 0.50 11.25 6.66
N TYR A 424 0.04 10.88 5.48
CA TYR A 424 0.77 10.05 4.53
C TYR A 424 0.80 10.75 3.17
N ASP A 425 2.01 10.96 2.65
CA ASP A 425 2.23 11.38 1.27
C ASP A 425 3.01 10.28 0.52
N MET A 426 2.71 10.12 -0.75
CA MET A 426 3.39 9.18 -1.64
C MET A 426 3.65 9.83 -2.97
N GLU A 427 4.81 9.57 -3.55
CA GLU A 427 5.18 10.05 -4.88
C GLU A 427 5.79 8.90 -5.69
N GLU A 428 5.20 8.61 -6.85
CA GLU A 428 5.76 7.72 -7.87
C GLU A 428 6.28 8.57 -9.02
N VAL A 429 7.52 8.35 -9.43
CA VAL A 429 8.19 9.07 -10.52
C VAL A 429 8.29 8.16 -11.74
N PHE A 430 8.00 8.71 -12.92
CA PHE A 430 8.01 8.02 -14.20
C PHE A 430 8.80 8.79 -15.25
N LYS A 431 9.47 8.06 -16.14
CA LYS A 431 10.00 8.58 -17.40
C LYS A 431 9.08 8.21 -18.55
N ALA A 432 8.52 9.21 -19.22
CA ALA A 432 7.72 9.02 -20.41
C ALA A 432 8.42 9.63 -21.63
N PRO A 433 8.36 9.00 -22.81
CA PRO A 433 8.95 9.58 -24.01
C PRO A 433 8.25 10.91 -24.37
N SER A 434 9.03 11.97 -24.57
CA SER A 434 8.49 13.24 -25.10
C SER A 434 7.97 13.06 -26.52
N GLU A 435 6.85 13.74 -26.85
CA GLU A 435 6.31 13.77 -28.22
C GLU A 435 7.32 14.33 -29.24
N ASP A 436 8.19 15.23 -28.81
CA ASP A 436 9.20 15.87 -29.65
C ASP A 436 10.45 14.98 -29.85
N GLY A 437 10.60 13.92 -29.06
CA GLY A 437 11.69 12.94 -29.16
C GLY A 437 13.07 13.42 -28.68
N ASP A 438 13.12 14.53 -27.96
CA ASP A 438 14.37 15.13 -27.47
C ASP A 438 14.85 14.49 -26.16
N GLU A 439 14.05 14.56 -25.09
CA GLU A 439 14.36 14.05 -23.74
C GLU A 439 13.11 13.40 -23.14
N ASP A 440 13.28 12.38 -22.30
CA ASP A 440 12.16 11.78 -21.57
C ASP A 440 11.60 12.81 -20.58
N LEU A 441 10.27 12.91 -20.53
CA LEU A 441 9.53 13.71 -19.56
C LEU A 441 9.48 12.96 -18.23
N GLU A 442 9.87 13.64 -17.17
CA GLU A 442 9.63 13.19 -15.80
C GLU A 442 8.20 13.56 -15.42
N LEU A 443 7.39 12.56 -15.06
CA LEU A 443 6.01 12.71 -14.63
C LEU A 443 5.86 12.08 -13.26
N CYS A 444 5.13 12.73 -12.36
CA CYS A 444 4.85 12.16 -11.05
C CYS A 444 3.39 11.77 -10.89
N MET A 445 3.14 10.78 -10.05
CA MET A 445 1.84 10.54 -9.41
C MET A 445 1.98 10.77 -7.90
N ARG A 446 1.10 11.56 -7.33
CA ARG A 446 1.14 11.96 -5.91
C ARG A 446 -0.12 11.47 -5.20
N GLY A 447 0.06 10.63 -4.19
CA GLY A 447 -1.02 10.13 -3.33
C GLY A 447 -0.96 10.81 -1.96
N GLN A 448 -2.11 11.22 -1.44
CA GLN A 448 -2.24 11.77 -0.09
C GLN A 448 -3.25 10.95 0.71
N GLY A 449 -3.05 10.85 2.02
CA GLY A 449 -3.90 10.04 2.87
C GLY A 449 -3.53 10.07 4.34
N SER A 450 -4.02 9.07 5.06
CA SER A 450 -3.65 8.81 6.44
C SER A 450 -2.99 7.45 6.61
N TRP A 451 -2.23 7.27 7.70
CA TRP A 451 -1.66 5.98 8.05
C TRP A 451 -1.85 5.62 9.52
N ARG A 452 -1.95 4.32 9.80
CA ARG A 452 -2.05 3.78 11.15
C ARG A 452 -1.27 2.48 11.27
N LEU A 453 -0.61 2.29 12.41
CA LEU A 453 -0.04 1.01 12.80
C LEU A 453 -1.00 0.32 13.77
N GLY A 454 -1.15 -0.98 13.63
CA GLY A 454 -1.94 -1.80 14.55
C GLY A 454 -1.42 -3.21 14.62
N ILE A 455 -1.82 -3.96 15.64
CA ILE A 455 -1.47 -5.37 15.77
C ILE A 455 -2.64 -6.22 15.33
N GLN A 456 -2.34 -7.26 14.55
CA GLN A 456 -3.35 -8.20 14.09
C GLN A 456 -2.81 -9.62 14.15
N GLN A 457 -3.67 -10.55 14.55
CA GLN A 457 -3.32 -11.97 14.51
C GLN A 457 -3.20 -12.44 13.06
N ASN A 458 -2.04 -13.00 12.71
CA ASN A 458 -1.78 -13.66 11.46
C ASN A 458 -2.60 -14.95 11.41
N VAL A 459 -3.50 -15.06 10.43
CA VAL A 459 -4.40 -16.22 10.32
C VAL A 459 -3.69 -17.50 9.87
N VAL A 460 -2.47 -17.40 9.33
CA VAL A 460 -1.67 -18.53 8.85
C VAL A 460 -0.77 -19.07 9.96
N THR A 461 -0.03 -18.19 10.65
CA THR A 461 0.92 -18.60 11.69
C THR A 461 0.30 -18.61 13.09
N GLY A 462 -0.78 -17.86 13.32
CA GLY A 462 -1.38 -17.63 14.62
C GLY A 462 -0.68 -16.55 15.46
N ASP A 463 0.47 -16.05 15.01
CA ASP A 463 1.25 -15.02 15.71
C ASP A 463 0.67 -13.62 15.53
N GLU A 464 1.09 -12.67 16.36
CA GLU A 464 0.77 -11.25 16.19
C GLU A 464 1.69 -10.63 15.12
N ASP A 465 1.10 -9.93 14.16
CA ASP A 465 1.80 -9.12 13.16
C ASP A 465 1.56 -7.64 13.42
N LEU A 466 2.60 -6.83 13.22
CA LEU A 466 2.47 -5.37 13.14
C LEU A 466 2.02 -5.01 11.72
N VAL A 467 0.89 -4.33 11.61
CA VAL A 467 0.21 -4.01 10.35
C VAL A 467 0.23 -2.51 10.12
N LEU A 468 0.72 -2.10 8.95
CA LEU A 468 0.56 -0.75 8.40
C LEU A 468 -0.71 -0.69 7.56
N LYS A 469 -1.61 0.23 7.92
CA LYS A 469 -2.81 0.56 7.16
C LYS A 469 -2.64 1.96 6.57
N LEU A 470 -2.80 2.09 5.24
CA LEU A 470 -2.79 3.36 4.53
C LEU A 470 -4.18 3.61 3.95
N GLU A 471 -4.72 4.78 4.23
CA GLU A 471 -5.98 5.25 3.68
C GLU A 471 -5.68 6.40 2.72
N ILE A 472 -5.53 6.08 1.44
CA ILE A 472 -5.26 7.06 0.39
C ILE A 472 -6.58 7.72 0.01
N THR A 473 -6.68 9.02 0.24
CA THR A 473 -7.90 9.82 0.02
C THR A 473 -7.89 10.53 -1.32
N ASN A 474 -6.69 10.86 -1.83
CA ASN A 474 -6.53 11.59 -3.07
C ASN A 474 -5.31 11.09 -3.83
N VAL A 475 -5.41 11.08 -5.17
CA VAL A 475 -4.30 10.78 -6.07
C VAL A 475 -4.36 11.76 -7.23
N GLU A 476 -3.26 12.46 -7.47
CA GLU A 476 -3.07 13.34 -8.62
C GLU A 476 -1.88 12.87 -9.46
N TYR A 477 -1.81 13.31 -10.72
CA TYR A 477 -0.72 12.97 -11.63
C TYR A 477 -0.42 14.10 -12.61
N ASP A 478 0.83 14.15 -13.06
CA ASP A 478 1.29 15.08 -14.09
C ASP A 478 0.93 14.54 -15.48
N THR A 479 0.41 15.40 -16.35
CA THR A 479 0.18 15.10 -17.77
C THR A 479 1.36 15.55 -18.61
N PRO A 480 1.56 14.97 -19.82
CA PRO A 480 2.61 15.43 -20.74
C PRO A 480 2.55 16.92 -21.11
N GLU A 481 1.38 17.55 -20.95
CA GLU A 481 1.15 18.98 -21.16
C GLU A 481 1.49 19.87 -19.95
N ASP A 482 2.20 19.35 -18.94
CA ASP A 482 2.58 20.07 -17.72
C ASP A 482 1.35 20.57 -16.93
N SER A 483 0.31 19.73 -16.91
CA SER A 483 -0.91 19.96 -16.11
C SER A 483 -1.07 18.87 -15.06
N VAL A 484 -1.76 19.18 -13.96
CA VAL A 484 -2.05 18.22 -12.89
C VAL A 484 -3.50 17.79 -12.97
N GLU A 485 -3.73 16.48 -13.07
CA GLU A 485 -5.06 15.88 -13.09
C GLU A 485 -5.29 14.97 -11.88
N TYR A 486 -6.55 14.79 -11.49
CA TYR A 486 -6.94 13.90 -10.40
C TYR A 486 -7.35 12.54 -10.93
N CYS A 487 -6.84 11.49 -10.30
CA CYS A 487 -7.32 10.14 -10.54
C CYS A 487 -8.76 9.99 -10.03
N GLY A 488 -9.60 9.31 -10.81
CA GLY A 488 -10.95 8.95 -10.37
C GLY A 488 -10.94 7.91 -9.24
N GLU A 489 -12.08 7.76 -8.57
CA GLU A 489 -12.31 6.79 -7.47
C GLU A 489 -11.92 5.34 -7.84
N LYS A 490 -12.02 4.98 -9.13
CA LYS A 490 -11.60 3.66 -9.63
C LYS A 490 -10.12 3.35 -9.38
N THR A 491 -9.26 4.37 -9.40
CA THR A 491 -7.81 4.21 -9.15
C THR A 491 -7.55 3.89 -7.69
N LEU A 492 -8.22 4.59 -6.77
CA LEU A 492 -8.18 4.33 -5.32
C LEU A 492 -8.66 2.91 -5.00
N MET A 493 -9.67 2.43 -5.72
CA MET A 493 -10.22 1.08 -5.58
C MET A 493 -9.42 0.00 -6.33
N SER A 494 -8.32 0.37 -6.99
CA SER A 494 -7.54 -0.56 -7.78
C SER A 494 -6.88 -1.63 -6.89
N PRO A 495 -6.69 -2.88 -7.39
CA PRO A 495 -6.07 -3.93 -6.60
C PRO A 495 -4.65 -3.60 -6.14
N MET A 496 -3.90 -2.79 -6.88
CA MET A 496 -2.53 -2.40 -6.52
C MET A 496 -2.52 -1.38 -5.38
N CYS A 497 -3.31 -0.31 -5.51
CA CYS A 497 -3.47 0.69 -4.46
C CYS A 497 -3.90 0.01 -3.15
N ARG A 498 -4.89 -0.89 -3.21
CA ARG A 498 -5.35 -1.69 -2.06
C ARG A 498 -4.30 -2.66 -1.51
N THR A 499 -3.47 -3.26 -2.35
CA THR A 499 -2.37 -4.14 -1.89
C THR A 499 -1.36 -3.36 -1.05
N PHE A 500 -1.16 -2.09 -1.35
CA PHE A 500 -0.28 -1.21 -0.59
C PHE A 500 -0.96 -0.58 0.63
N SER A 501 -2.28 -0.37 0.58
CA SER A 501 -3.07 0.11 1.73
C SER A 501 -3.01 -0.80 2.96
N TYR A 502 -2.53 -2.04 2.81
CA TYR A 502 -2.48 -2.99 3.89
C TYR A 502 -1.21 -3.86 3.80
N GLY A 503 -0.22 -3.54 4.64
CA GLY A 503 1.06 -4.26 4.68
C GLY A 503 1.41 -4.75 6.08
N PHE A 504 2.07 -5.90 6.17
CA PHE A 504 2.63 -6.42 7.41
C PHE A 504 4.11 -6.01 7.49
N LEU A 505 4.53 -5.48 8.64
CA LEU A 505 5.91 -5.09 8.86
C LEU A 505 6.73 -6.32 9.28
N SER A 506 7.66 -6.72 8.40
CA SER A 506 8.58 -7.85 8.63
C SER A 506 9.85 -7.41 9.37
N TYR A 507 10.36 -6.22 9.08
CA TYR A 507 11.58 -5.71 9.71
C TYR A 507 11.59 -4.18 9.70
N MET A 508 12.22 -3.59 10.72
CA MET A 508 12.48 -2.16 10.73
C MET A 508 13.65 -1.75 11.64
N ASP A 509 14.49 -0.85 11.14
CA ASP A 509 15.41 -0.03 11.91
C ASP A 509 15.40 1.45 11.45
N ASP A 510 16.41 2.22 11.86
CA ASP A 510 16.50 3.64 11.54
C ASP A 510 16.76 3.91 10.05
N GLU A 511 17.24 2.93 9.29
CA GLU A 511 17.65 3.11 7.90
C GLU A 511 16.83 2.29 6.90
N TYR A 512 16.25 1.16 7.31
CA TYR A 512 15.53 0.26 6.42
C TYR A 512 14.27 -0.28 7.06
N ARG A 513 13.29 -0.57 6.22
CA ARG A 513 12.11 -1.35 6.59
C ARG A 513 11.76 -2.34 5.50
N VAL A 514 11.20 -3.47 5.94
CA VAL A 514 10.73 -4.54 5.06
C VAL A 514 9.26 -4.76 5.34
N MET A 515 8.44 -4.66 4.30
CA MET A 515 7.01 -4.90 4.35
C MET A 515 6.65 -6.09 3.49
N ARG A 516 5.68 -6.89 3.92
CA ARG A 516 5.05 -7.93 3.09
C ARG A 516 3.56 -7.62 2.91
N THR A 517 3.03 -7.81 1.71
CA THR A 517 1.61 -7.54 1.41
C THR A 517 0.76 -8.81 1.27
N SER A 518 1.36 -9.98 1.52
CA SER A 518 0.66 -11.25 1.57
C SER A 518 0.94 -11.96 2.88
N LEU A 519 -0.04 -12.75 3.33
CA LEU A 519 0.13 -13.64 4.48
C LEU A 519 1.18 -14.74 4.22
N THR A 520 1.45 -15.04 2.94
CA THR A 520 2.47 -16.01 2.52
C THR A 520 3.89 -15.46 2.59
N GLY A 521 4.08 -14.15 2.79
CA GLY A 521 5.41 -13.53 2.83
C GLY A 521 6.17 -13.46 1.50
N LYS A 522 5.59 -13.95 0.40
CA LYS A 522 6.28 -13.98 -0.91
C LYS A 522 6.48 -12.60 -1.54
N SER A 523 5.54 -11.68 -1.33
CA SER A 523 5.61 -10.33 -1.89
C SER A 523 6.15 -9.36 -0.84
N VAL A 524 7.42 -9.02 -0.99
CA VAL A 524 8.20 -8.17 -0.10
C VAL A 524 8.50 -6.84 -0.78
N TYR A 525 8.45 -5.76 -0.02
CA TYR A 525 8.84 -4.41 -0.40
C TYR A 525 9.86 -3.91 0.61
N ILE A 526 11.02 -3.52 0.11
CA ILE A 526 12.15 -3.10 0.93
C ILE A 526 12.35 -1.62 0.70
N PHE A 527 12.25 -0.84 1.76
CA PHE A 527 12.44 0.60 1.71
C PHE A 527 13.69 1.01 2.47
N GLN A 528 14.36 2.02 1.95
CA GLN A 528 15.44 2.72 2.62
C GLN A 528 14.94 4.10 3.05
N ARG A 529 15.24 4.49 4.28
CA ARG A 529 14.97 5.85 4.74
C ARG A 529 15.85 6.83 3.98
N ILE A 530 15.23 7.77 3.29
CA ILE A 530 15.93 8.95 2.78
C ILE A 530 16.33 9.75 4.01
N LYS A 531 17.64 9.86 4.24
CA LYS A 531 18.14 10.69 5.32
C LYS A 531 17.74 12.13 4.97
N ASP A 532 16.92 12.74 5.81
CA ASP A 532 16.74 14.20 5.90
C ASP A 532 18.04 14.85 6.42
N GLU A 533 19.20 14.37 5.95
CA GLU A 533 20.44 15.06 6.13
C GLU A 533 20.26 16.41 5.44
N PRO A 534 20.50 17.53 6.14
CA PRO A 534 20.52 18.84 5.51
C PRO A 534 21.38 18.70 4.26
N GLN A 535 20.89 19.08 3.08
CA GLN A 535 21.59 18.90 1.79
C GLN A 535 23.07 19.33 1.85
N LEU A 536 23.40 20.27 2.75
CA LEU A 536 24.75 20.70 3.08
C LEU A 536 25.68 19.58 3.60
N VAL A 537 25.20 18.62 4.40
CA VAL A 537 25.99 17.48 4.91
C VAL A 537 26.37 16.54 3.76
N GLN A 538 25.42 16.22 2.88
CA GLN A 538 25.68 15.41 1.69
C GLN A 538 26.68 16.11 0.75
N LEU A 539 26.51 17.42 0.56
CA LEU A 539 27.44 18.23 -0.23
C LEU A 539 28.84 18.29 0.38
N ASP A 540 28.97 18.39 1.71
CA ASP A 540 30.27 18.27 2.36
C ASP A 540 30.89 16.92 2.04
N GLN A 541 30.19 15.80 2.29
CA GLN A 541 30.71 14.45 2.04
C GLN A 541 31.17 14.25 0.58
N ALA A 542 30.43 14.79 -0.39
CA ALA A 542 30.76 14.69 -1.82
C ALA A 542 31.99 15.52 -2.24
N LEU A 543 32.31 16.60 -1.51
CA LEU A 543 33.46 17.45 -1.84
C LEU A 543 34.78 16.81 -1.38
N ARG A 544 35.85 17.05 -2.14
CA ARG A 544 37.23 16.72 -1.70
C ARG A 544 37.70 17.75 -0.66
N PRO A 545 38.66 17.42 0.23
CA PRO A 545 39.26 18.41 1.13
C PRO A 545 39.73 19.66 0.39
N GLY A 546 39.39 20.84 0.91
CA GLY A 546 39.61 22.13 0.24
C GLY A 546 38.63 22.47 -0.89
N GLY A 547 37.65 21.60 -1.16
CA GLY A 547 36.50 21.87 -2.03
C GLY A 547 35.69 23.07 -1.53
N ARG A 548 34.93 23.68 -2.43
CA ARG A 548 34.15 24.88 -2.14
C ARG A 548 32.69 24.67 -2.45
N LEU A 549 31.83 25.08 -1.52
CA LEU A 549 30.40 25.23 -1.76
C LEU A 549 30.08 26.71 -1.96
N LEU A 550 29.35 27.01 -3.02
CA LEU A 550 28.96 28.37 -3.39
C LEU A 550 27.42 28.45 -3.35
N VAL A 551 26.88 29.18 -2.37
CA VAL A 551 25.43 29.41 -2.26
C VAL A 551 25.14 30.84 -2.71
N HIS A 552 24.45 30.98 -3.84
CA HIS A 552 24.06 32.28 -4.40
C HIS A 552 22.54 32.39 -4.35
N ASP A 553 22.03 33.34 -3.57
CA ASP A 553 20.59 33.51 -3.38
C ASP A 553 20.22 34.97 -3.06
N PHE A 554 18.92 35.24 -3.02
CA PHE A 554 18.33 36.46 -2.47
C PHE A 554 18.39 36.40 -0.95
N MET A 555 19.17 37.31 -0.37
CA MET A 555 19.45 37.26 1.05
C MET A 555 19.22 38.61 1.71
N VAL A 556 18.47 38.60 2.81
CA VAL A 556 18.38 39.74 3.74
C VAL A 556 19.69 39.90 4.51
N ASN A 557 19.87 41.03 5.18
CA ASN A 557 20.95 41.30 6.10
C ASN A 557 20.77 40.43 7.35
N ASP A 558 21.83 40.24 8.11
CA ASP A 558 21.77 39.46 9.36
C ASP A 558 20.83 40.10 10.40
N SER A 559 20.56 41.40 10.28
CA SER A 559 19.56 42.15 11.06
C SER A 559 18.11 41.93 10.60
N LEU A 560 17.89 41.23 9.48
CA LEU A 560 16.59 40.95 8.85
C LEU A 560 15.79 42.21 8.43
N ASP A 561 16.43 43.37 8.33
CA ASP A 561 15.81 44.68 8.09
C ASP A 561 15.94 45.20 6.64
N GLY A 562 16.44 44.37 5.73
CA GLY A 562 16.69 44.71 4.34
C GLY A 562 17.73 43.76 3.74
N PRO A 563 18.26 44.02 2.52
CA PRO A 563 17.82 45.08 1.63
C PRO A 563 16.40 44.80 1.08
N ALA A 564 15.71 45.87 0.68
CA ALA A 564 14.29 45.80 0.33
C ALA A 564 13.97 44.77 -0.78
N LEU A 565 14.84 44.60 -1.78
CA LEU A 565 14.59 43.63 -2.85
C LEU A 565 14.77 42.19 -2.38
N GLY A 566 15.74 41.92 -1.49
CA GLY A 566 15.89 40.61 -0.86
C GLY A 566 14.69 40.28 0.05
N ALA A 567 14.19 41.26 0.79
CA ALA A 567 13.00 41.08 1.64
C ALA A 567 11.71 40.87 0.82
N LEU A 568 11.52 41.61 -0.28
CA LEU A 568 10.40 41.42 -1.20
C LEU A 568 10.43 40.03 -1.86
N TRP A 569 11.61 39.53 -2.20
CA TRP A 569 11.76 38.17 -2.69
C TRP A 569 11.37 37.14 -1.63
N GLY A 570 11.84 37.31 -0.38
CA GLY A 570 11.42 36.46 0.73
C GLY A 570 9.90 36.45 0.92
N LEU A 571 9.24 37.62 0.84
CA LEU A 571 7.78 37.71 0.93
C LEU A 571 7.08 36.98 -0.22
N GLN A 572 7.57 37.11 -1.46
CA GLN A 572 7.06 36.36 -2.59
C GLN A 572 7.20 34.85 -2.36
N HIS A 573 8.33 34.41 -1.80
CA HIS A 573 8.58 33.00 -1.51
C HIS A 573 7.60 32.44 -0.47
N VAL A 574 7.26 33.23 0.55
CA VAL A 574 6.25 32.84 1.56
C VAL A 574 4.88 32.55 0.94
N THR A 575 4.51 33.23 -0.17
CA THR A 575 3.21 33.00 -0.83
C THR A 575 3.10 31.65 -1.55
N VAL A 576 4.23 31.01 -1.85
CA VAL A 576 4.29 29.71 -2.56
C VAL A 576 4.92 28.60 -1.71
N ASN A 577 5.56 28.96 -0.59
CA ASN A 577 6.13 28.05 0.39
C ASN A 577 6.05 28.72 1.77
N ALA A 578 5.11 28.29 2.62
CA ALA A 578 4.88 28.87 3.94
C ALA A 578 6.12 28.84 4.86
N GLN A 579 7.05 27.92 4.61
CA GLN A 579 8.33 27.80 5.34
C GLN A 579 9.49 28.57 4.68
N GLY A 580 9.25 29.16 3.50
CA GLY A 580 10.22 29.93 2.72
C GLY A 580 10.52 31.29 3.33
N LEU A 581 11.20 31.33 4.47
CA LEU A 581 11.68 32.57 5.09
C LEU A 581 12.89 33.13 4.32
N GLY A 582 13.04 34.45 4.33
CA GLY A 582 14.20 35.11 3.71
C GLY A 582 15.50 34.70 4.40
N LEU A 583 16.45 34.16 3.64
CA LEU A 583 17.74 33.73 4.16
C LEU A 583 18.62 34.93 4.54
N CYS A 584 19.38 34.83 5.63
CA CYS A 584 20.45 35.77 5.96
C CYS A 584 21.83 35.08 5.94
N PRO A 585 22.92 35.80 5.62
CA PRO A 585 24.25 35.23 5.57
C PRO A 585 24.70 34.49 6.83
N ALA A 586 24.45 35.06 8.01
CA ALA A 586 24.84 34.44 9.28
C ALA A 586 24.18 33.07 9.47
N GLU A 587 22.89 32.94 9.14
CA GLU A 587 22.16 31.68 9.28
C GLU A 587 22.67 30.63 8.27
N VAL A 588 22.90 31.02 7.01
CA VAL A 588 23.45 30.09 6.00
C VAL A 588 24.85 29.61 6.40
N ILE A 589 25.71 30.52 6.90
CA ILE A 589 27.05 30.18 7.39
C ILE A 589 26.98 29.23 8.58
N GLN A 590 26.06 29.45 9.53
CA GLN A 590 25.84 28.56 10.66
C GLN A 590 25.40 27.16 10.20
N ARG A 591 24.45 27.07 9.26
CA ARG A 591 24.01 25.79 8.68
C ARG A 591 25.15 25.06 7.95
N MET A 592 26.01 25.79 7.23
CA MET A 592 27.23 25.23 6.63
C MET A 592 28.20 24.71 7.70
N GLY A 593 28.39 25.44 8.81
CA GLY A 593 29.21 25.00 9.94
C GLY A 593 28.71 23.71 10.57
N GLN A 594 27.39 23.61 10.78
CA GLN A 594 26.73 22.39 11.28
C GLN A 594 26.91 21.19 10.33
N ALA A 595 27.04 21.47 9.03
CA ALA A 595 27.27 20.46 8.00
C ALA A 595 28.73 20.01 7.84
N GLY A 596 29.68 20.63 8.55
CA GLY A 596 31.10 20.25 8.52
C GLY A 596 32.02 21.21 7.76
N PHE A 597 31.47 22.26 7.13
CA PHE A 597 32.29 23.30 6.51
C PHE A 597 32.99 24.17 7.56
N GLU A 598 34.17 24.70 7.22
CA GLU A 598 34.90 25.59 8.13
C GLU A 598 34.22 26.97 8.22
N GLU A 599 33.35 27.16 9.21
CA GLU A 599 32.61 28.41 9.43
C GLU A 599 33.52 29.65 9.42
N SER A 600 34.69 29.55 10.04
CA SER A 600 35.68 30.65 10.10
C SER A 600 36.29 31.06 8.75
N LYS A 601 36.13 30.23 7.72
CA LYS A 601 36.60 30.50 6.35
C LYS A 601 35.47 30.91 5.41
N CYS A 602 34.22 30.92 5.87
CA CYS A 602 33.09 31.33 5.05
C CYS A 602 33.21 32.81 4.67
N GLN A 603 32.91 33.13 3.40
CA GLN A 603 32.96 34.49 2.88
C GLN A 603 31.63 34.86 2.26
N THR A 604 31.11 36.05 2.59
CA THR A 604 29.92 36.62 1.96
C THR A 604 30.33 37.70 0.98
N HIS A 605 29.80 37.62 -0.23
CA HIS A 605 30.02 38.57 -1.32
C HIS A 605 28.68 39.10 -1.80
N GLU A 606 28.59 40.41 -2.02
CA GLU A 606 27.42 41.00 -2.67
C GLU A 606 27.54 40.82 -4.19
N MET A 607 26.51 40.28 -4.83
CA MET A 607 26.53 39.98 -6.27
C MET A 607 25.74 41.03 -7.04
N ILE A 608 24.44 41.15 -6.74
CA ILE A 608 23.57 42.22 -7.22
C ILE A 608 23.20 43.07 -6.02
N HIS A 609 23.68 44.32 -6.02
CA HIS A 609 23.55 45.20 -4.87
C HIS A 609 22.10 45.34 -4.41
N GLY A 610 21.87 45.10 -3.12
CA GLY A 610 20.55 45.15 -2.51
C GLY A 610 19.60 44.00 -2.87
N MET A 611 20.07 42.94 -3.54
CA MET A 611 19.22 41.85 -4.02
C MET A 611 19.79 40.46 -3.73
N THR A 612 20.96 40.10 -4.29
CA THR A 612 21.54 38.76 -4.13
C THR A 612 22.93 38.78 -3.51
N LYS A 613 23.23 37.75 -2.72
CA LYS A 613 24.52 37.52 -2.06
C LYS A 613 25.04 36.13 -2.39
N LEU A 614 26.35 35.99 -2.44
CA LEU A 614 27.08 34.73 -2.62
C LEU A 614 27.81 34.40 -1.32
N ILE A 615 27.62 33.19 -0.81
CA ILE A 615 28.37 32.65 0.33
C ILE A 615 29.29 31.54 -0.18
N VAL A 616 30.58 31.65 0.13
CA VAL A 616 31.60 30.67 -0.23
C VAL A 616 32.07 29.98 1.03
N ALA A 617 31.79 28.69 1.15
CA ALA A 617 32.27 27.83 2.23
C ALA A 617 33.36 26.88 1.73
N HIS A 618 34.23 26.45 2.64
CA HIS A 618 35.34 25.55 2.36
C HIS A 618 35.20 24.27 3.17
N LYS A 619 35.34 23.13 2.50
CA LYS A 619 35.46 21.84 3.18
C LYS A 619 36.79 21.78 3.92
N ALA A 620 36.73 21.26 5.15
CA ALA A 620 37.87 21.08 6.04
C ALA A 620 38.98 20.19 5.45
#